data_AF-D5D9N7-F1
#
_entry.id   AF-D5D9N7-F1
#
_cell.length_a   1.000
_cell.length_b   1.000
_cell.length_c   1.000
_cell.angle_alpha   90.00
_cell.angle_beta   90.00
_cell.angle_gamma   90.00
#
_symmetry.space_group_name_H-M   'P 1'
#
loop_
_entity.id
_entity.type
_entity.pdbx_description
1 polymer ?
#
loop_
_entity_poly.entity_id
_entity_poly.type
_entity_poly.pdbx_seq_one_letter_code
_entity_poly.pdbx_strand_id
1 'polypeptide(L)'
;MRRFTFFLVFLFVMSTGIASVEAQMYPNTPISWGFQKSKNHKPASAGTAYEQILAKYDAFYLGDTNKKNIYLTFDNGYENGYTPQVLDVLKKRKVPATFFVTGHYLKEEPKLIKRMVKEGHIVGNHSWHHPDLTQVGDARFKEELQKVKDEYKNITGRDEMKYLRSPRGVFSERTLALSKQEGYTNVFWSLAFVDWKVNEQKGWRYSYDNMMAQIHPGAIMLLHTVSKDNADALDQAIVDLKKQGYTFKSIDDLMNERKQMKKSPSKTK
;
A
#
# COMPACT_ATOMS: atom_id res chain seq x y z
N MET A 1 -77.82 21.29 30.58
CA MET A 1 -76.67 20.41 30.25
C MET A 1 -75.64 21.21 29.47
N ARG A 2 -74.58 21.70 30.13
CA ARG A 2 -73.48 22.45 29.48
C ARG A 2 -72.41 21.46 29.01
N ARG A 3 -72.14 21.42 27.70
CA ARG A 3 -71.06 20.61 27.11
C ARG A 3 -69.76 21.43 27.13
N PHE A 4 -68.76 20.95 27.86
CA PHE A 4 -67.39 21.46 27.80
C PHE A 4 -66.64 20.75 26.66
N THR A 5 -66.13 21.53 25.72
CA THR A 5 -65.27 21.04 24.64
C THR A 5 -63.81 21.24 25.08
N PHE A 6 -63.08 20.15 25.33
CA PHE A 6 -61.64 20.19 25.60
C PHE A 6 -60.87 20.37 24.28
N PHE A 7 -60.10 21.45 24.16
CA PHE A 7 -59.09 21.61 23.11
C PHE A 7 -57.81 20.89 23.54
N LEU A 8 -57.40 19.86 22.81
CA LEU A 8 -56.10 19.22 22.97
C LEU A 8 -55.07 20.01 22.15
N VAL A 9 -54.14 20.68 22.81
CA VAL A 9 -52.99 21.32 22.16
C VAL A 9 -51.89 20.27 22.02
N PHE A 10 -51.63 19.83 20.78
CA PHE A 10 -50.47 19.00 20.45
C PHE A 10 -49.23 19.90 20.36
N LEU A 11 -48.33 19.79 21.33
CA LEU A 11 -47.02 20.45 21.31
C LEU A 11 -46.09 19.63 20.40
N PHE A 12 -45.81 20.13 19.19
CA PHE A 12 -44.87 19.52 18.26
C PHE A 12 -43.44 19.93 18.66
N VAL A 13 -42.73 19.07 19.38
CA VAL A 13 -41.30 19.27 19.67
C VAL A 13 -40.51 18.86 18.43
N MET A 14 -40.11 19.84 17.62
CA MET A 14 -39.08 19.63 16.60
C MET A 14 -37.72 19.46 17.31
N SER A 15 -37.25 18.22 17.43
CA SER A 15 -35.86 17.94 17.78
C SER A 15 -34.99 18.16 16.53
N THR A 16 -34.44 19.37 16.40
CA THR A 16 -33.34 19.61 15.46
C THR A 16 -32.07 18.96 16.02
N GLY A 17 -31.90 17.66 15.73
CA GLY A 17 -30.63 16.97 15.92
C GLY A 17 -29.62 17.45 14.88
N ILE A 18 -28.99 18.59 15.12
CA ILE A 18 -27.74 18.94 14.44
C ILE A 18 -26.69 18.05 15.09
N ALA A 19 -26.37 16.91 14.48
CA ALA A 19 -25.14 16.21 14.79
C ALA A 19 -23.99 17.14 14.41
N SER A 20 -23.39 17.77 15.41
CA SER A 20 -22.11 18.47 15.26
C SER A 20 -21.09 17.45 14.79
N VAL A 21 -20.71 17.51 13.52
CA VAL A 21 -19.50 16.85 13.03
C VAL A 21 -18.36 17.63 13.65
N GLU A 22 -17.86 17.20 14.82
CA GLU A 22 -16.59 17.68 15.31
C GLU A 22 -15.55 17.40 14.23
N ALA A 23 -14.96 18.47 13.68
CA ALA A 23 -13.84 18.36 12.78
C ALA A 23 -12.67 17.79 13.58
N GLN A 24 -12.49 16.47 13.54
CA GLN A 24 -11.37 15.83 14.22
C GLN A 24 -10.07 16.27 13.56
N MET A 25 -9.35 17.19 14.21
CA MET A 25 -8.05 17.63 13.74
C MET A 25 -6.98 16.60 14.10
N TYR A 26 -6.48 15.89 13.10
CA TYR A 26 -5.34 15.00 13.25
C TYR A 26 -4.02 15.77 13.12
N PRO A 27 -2.97 15.41 13.88
CA PRO A 27 -1.62 15.94 13.68
C PRO A 27 -1.14 15.76 12.24
N ASN A 28 -0.54 16.80 11.66
CA ASN A 28 -0.03 16.79 10.29
C ASN A 28 1.50 16.92 10.21
N THR A 29 2.22 16.67 11.30
CA THR A 29 3.69 16.64 11.28
C THR A 29 4.18 15.60 10.27
N PRO A 30 4.99 16.00 9.26
CA PRO A 30 5.49 15.06 8.27
C PRO A 30 6.46 14.04 8.87
N ILE A 31 6.29 12.78 8.48
CA ILE A 31 7.13 11.64 8.84
C ILE A 31 7.61 11.02 7.54
N SER A 32 8.93 10.89 7.39
CA SER A 32 9.53 10.13 6.28
C SER A 32 9.69 8.67 6.72
N TRP A 33 9.07 7.76 5.99
CA TRP A 33 9.17 6.33 6.29
C TRP A 33 10.62 5.85 6.24
N GLY A 34 11.03 5.20 7.32
CA GLY A 34 12.34 4.60 7.48
C GLY A 34 12.30 3.51 8.54
N PHE A 35 13.28 2.61 8.50
CA PHE A 35 13.40 1.49 9.42
C PHE A 35 14.85 1.08 9.58
N GLN A 36 15.15 0.42 10.69
CA GLN A 36 16.39 -0.31 10.84
C GLN A 36 16.35 -1.54 9.92
N LYS A 37 17.21 -1.55 8.90
CA LYS A 37 17.33 -2.65 7.95
C LYS A 37 17.56 -3.99 8.64
N SER A 38 17.01 -5.04 8.05
CA SER A 38 17.26 -6.40 8.47
C SER A 38 18.74 -6.73 8.50
N LYS A 39 19.14 -7.51 9.50
CA LYS A 39 20.46 -8.15 9.62
C LYS A 39 20.24 -9.61 10.01
N ASN A 40 21.04 -10.51 9.44
CA ASN A 40 20.97 -11.95 9.72
C ASN A 40 19.56 -12.53 9.55
N HIS A 41 18.83 -12.04 8.54
CA HIS A 41 17.45 -12.43 8.21
C HIS A 41 16.43 -12.26 9.34
N LYS A 42 16.72 -11.42 10.34
CA LYS A 42 15.74 -11.00 11.35
C LYS A 42 14.82 -9.91 10.77
N PRO A 43 13.52 -9.89 11.11
CA PRO A 43 12.62 -8.83 10.66
C PRO A 43 13.15 -7.42 10.93
N ALA A 44 12.97 -6.51 9.97
CA ALA A 44 13.26 -5.10 10.17
C ALA A 44 12.36 -4.50 11.26
N SER A 45 12.79 -3.40 11.89
CA SER A 45 11.96 -2.66 12.86
C SER A 45 11.94 -1.18 12.52
N ALA A 46 10.74 -0.58 12.57
CA ALA A 46 10.54 0.85 12.40
C ALA A 46 10.58 1.63 13.74
N GLY A 47 10.73 0.91 14.87
CA GLY A 47 10.65 1.49 16.21
C GLY A 47 9.21 1.67 16.70
N THR A 48 9.03 1.60 18.02
CA THR A 48 7.71 1.54 18.67
C THR A 48 6.78 2.69 18.28
N ALA A 49 7.30 3.92 18.14
CA ALA A 49 6.49 5.08 17.79
C ALA A 49 5.84 4.94 16.40
N TYR A 50 6.61 4.52 15.39
CA TYR A 50 6.11 4.31 14.03
C TYR A 50 5.18 3.09 13.96
N GLU A 51 5.49 2.04 14.70
CA GLU A 51 4.65 0.84 14.74
C GLU A 51 3.27 1.12 15.37
N GLN A 52 3.22 1.93 16.43
CA GLN A 52 1.98 2.33 17.09
C GLN A 52 1.10 3.20 16.19
N ILE A 53 1.67 4.22 15.52
CA ILE A 53 0.89 5.07 14.62
C ILE A 53 0.38 4.26 13.42
N LEU A 54 1.18 3.38 12.83
CA LEU A 54 0.71 2.52 11.74
C LEU A 54 -0.43 1.60 12.18
N ALA A 55 -0.28 0.95 13.34
CA ALA A 55 -1.30 0.04 13.88
C ALA A 55 -2.64 0.75 14.15
N LYS A 56 -2.62 1.99 14.65
CA LYS A 56 -3.82 2.81 14.89
C LYS A 56 -4.67 3.00 13.63
N TYR A 57 -4.03 3.05 12.45
CA TYR A 57 -4.69 3.27 11.16
C TYR A 57 -4.72 2.02 10.27
N ASP A 58 -4.51 0.84 10.83
CA ASP A 58 -4.43 -0.45 10.10
C ASP A 58 -3.39 -0.47 8.97
N ALA A 59 -2.42 0.44 9.01
CA ALA A 59 -1.29 0.46 8.10
C ALA A 59 -0.24 -0.58 8.52
N PHE A 60 0.58 -1.01 7.57
CA PHE A 60 1.60 -2.02 7.85
C PHE A 60 2.78 -1.94 6.89
N TYR A 61 3.91 -2.49 7.32
CA TYR A 61 5.15 -2.58 6.56
C TYR A 61 5.75 -4.00 6.56
N LEU A 62 5.15 -4.91 7.34
CA LEU A 62 5.50 -6.31 7.49
C LEU A 62 4.26 -7.19 7.35
N GLY A 63 4.46 -8.41 6.88
CA GLY A 63 3.52 -9.50 7.05
C GLY A 63 3.73 -10.29 8.34
N ASP A 64 3.23 -11.53 8.38
CA ASP A 64 3.48 -12.45 9.49
C ASP A 64 4.96 -12.86 9.56
N THR A 65 5.65 -12.39 10.58
CA THR A 65 7.09 -12.61 10.79
C THR A 65 7.42 -14.02 11.31
N ASN A 66 6.41 -14.84 11.61
CA ASN A 66 6.61 -16.26 11.97
C ASN A 66 6.58 -17.17 10.74
N LYS A 67 6.23 -16.62 9.57
CA LYS A 67 6.17 -17.36 8.30
C LYS A 67 7.19 -16.80 7.33
N LYS A 68 7.86 -17.69 6.59
CA LYS A 68 8.73 -17.32 5.47
C LYS A 68 7.89 -16.89 4.24
N ASN A 69 6.98 -15.93 4.43
CA ASN A 69 6.25 -15.29 3.35
C ASN A 69 6.97 -14.00 2.92
N ILE A 70 6.96 -13.73 1.62
CA ILE A 70 7.47 -12.50 1.01
C ILE A 70 6.35 -11.86 0.20
N TYR A 71 6.22 -10.54 0.30
CA TYR A 71 5.24 -9.76 -0.45
C TYR A 71 5.98 -8.79 -1.37
N LEU A 72 5.95 -9.08 -2.67
CA LEU A 72 6.67 -8.29 -3.66
C LEU A 72 5.83 -7.11 -4.12
N THR A 73 6.40 -5.91 -4.04
CA THR A 73 5.74 -4.67 -4.42
C THR A 73 6.66 -3.79 -5.27
N PHE A 74 6.06 -3.01 -6.16
CA PHE A 74 6.76 -2.09 -7.05
C PHE A 74 6.15 -0.70 -6.97
N ASP A 75 6.98 0.34 -7.04
CA ASP A 75 6.51 1.72 -7.23
C ASP A 75 6.79 2.14 -8.68
N ASN A 76 5.73 2.61 -9.36
CA ASN A 76 5.72 2.88 -10.79
C ASN A 76 5.29 4.33 -11.05
N GLY A 77 6.29 5.21 -11.08
CA GLY A 77 6.10 6.63 -11.41
C GLY A 77 6.09 6.91 -12.91
N TYR A 78 6.96 6.21 -13.66
CA TYR A 78 7.13 6.28 -15.11
C TYR A 78 7.69 4.93 -15.59
N GLU A 79 7.66 4.68 -16.91
CA GLU A 79 8.22 3.46 -17.51
C GLU A 79 9.60 3.71 -18.11
N ASN A 80 10.50 2.72 -18.02
CA ASN A 80 11.84 2.78 -18.63
C ASN A 80 12.18 1.54 -19.48
N GLY A 81 11.16 0.77 -19.89
CA GLY A 81 11.27 -0.37 -20.80
C GLY A 81 11.43 -1.74 -20.14
N TYR A 82 11.43 -1.85 -18.81
CA TYR A 82 11.72 -3.10 -18.10
C TYR A 82 10.51 -3.73 -17.41
N THR A 83 9.39 -3.01 -17.25
CA THR A 83 8.18 -3.61 -16.67
C THR A 83 7.66 -4.82 -17.45
N PRO A 84 7.67 -4.87 -18.81
CA PRO A 84 7.30 -6.07 -19.54
C PRO A 84 8.11 -7.32 -19.14
N GLN A 85 9.42 -7.15 -18.96
CA GLN A 85 10.33 -8.23 -18.58
C GLN A 85 10.09 -8.68 -17.13
N VAL A 86 9.84 -7.73 -16.22
CA VAL A 86 9.46 -8.03 -14.83
C VAL A 86 8.17 -8.86 -14.81
N LEU A 87 7.13 -8.47 -15.56
CA LEU A 87 5.88 -9.22 -15.66
C LEU A 87 6.10 -10.63 -16.23
N ASP A 88 6.99 -10.79 -17.23
CA ASP A 88 7.35 -12.11 -17.77
C ASP A 88 8.00 -13.02 -16.70
N VAL A 89 8.92 -12.46 -15.90
CA VAL A 89 9.55 -13.18 -14.77
C VAL A 89 8.51 -13.58 -13.73
N LEU A 90 7.63 -12.67 -13.32
CA LEU A 90 6.58 -12.94 -12.34
C LEU A 90 5.64 -14.05 -12.82
N LYS A 91 5.24 -14.01 -14.09
CA LYS A 91 4.42 -15.04 -14.73
C LYS A 91 5.15 -16.39 -14.78
N LYS A 92 6.39 -16.41 -15.28
CA LYS A 92 7.26 -17.61 -15.34
C LYS A 92 7.40 -18.27 -13.96
N ARG A 93 7.57 -17.45 -12.91
CA ARG A 93 7.77 -17.92 -11.54
C ARG A 93 6.49 -18.10 -10.75
N LYS A 94 5.32 -17.77 -11.30
CA LYS A 94 4.02 -17.79 -10.62
C LYS A 94 4.07 -17.00 -9.30
N VAL A 95 4.60 -15.78 -9.35
CA VAL A 95 4.74 -14.90 -8.19
C VAL A 95 3.74 -13.75 -8.32
N PRO A 96 2.81 -13.58 -7.36
CA PRO A 96 1.97 -12.40 -7.32
C PRO A 96 2.79 -11.18 -6.88
N ALA A 97 2.41 -10.00 -7.36
CA ALA A 97 3.02 -8.73 -6.98
C ALA A 97 1.96 -7.63 -6.90
N THR A 98 2.32 -6.52 -6.24
CA THR A 98 1.52 -5.29 -6.19
C THR A 98 2.28 -4.14 -6.83
N PHE A 99 1.66 -3.44 -7.78
CA PHE A 99 2.25 -2.29 -8.48
C PHE A 99 1.53 -1.01 -8.04
N PHE A 100 2.21 -0.13 -7.30
CA PHE A 100 1.70 1.18 -6.91
C PHE A 100 1.97 2.19 -8.02
N VAL A 101 0.92 2.61 -8.72
CA VAL A 101 1.04 3.40 -9.96
C VAL A 101 0.61 4.86 -9.75
N THR A 102 1.30 5.76 -10.42
CA THR A 102 0.91 7.18 -10.47
C THR A 102 -0.10 7.45 -11.59
N GLY A 103 -0.67 8.65 -11.61
CA GLY A 103 -1.52 9.12 -12.71
C GLY A 103 -0.77 9.20 -14.05
N HIS A 104 0.51 9.58 -14.03
CA HIS A 104 1.35 9.57 -15.23
C HIS A 104 1.50 8.15 -15.80
N TYR A 105 1.84 7.18 -14.96
CA TYR A 105 2.00 5.79 -15.39
C TYR A 105 0.70 5.20 -15.96
N LEU A 106 -0.46 5.51 -15.36
CA LEU A 106 -1.76 5.07 -15.87
C LEU A 106 -2.03 5.58 -17.30
N LYS A 107 -1.70 6.85 -17.58
CA LYS A 107 -1.93 7.48 -18.88
C LYS A 107 -1.02 6.95 -19.98
N GLU A 108 0.27 6.82 -19.68
CA GLU A 108 1.27 6.44 -20.68
C GLU A 108 1.27 4.92 -20.92
N GLU A 109 0.96 4.12 -19.90
CA GLU A 109 1.13 2.66 -19.95
C GLU A 109 -0.17 1.84 -19.75
N PRO A 110 -1.32 2.20 -20.36
CA PRO A 110 -2.59 1.50 -20.12
C PRO A 110 -2.53 0.02 -20.53
N LYS A 111 -1.65 -0.36 -21.47
CA LYS A 111 -1.43 -1.75 -21.86
C LYS A 111 -0.76 -2.56 -20.73
N LEU A 112 0.21 -1.97 -20.03
CA LEU A 112 0.87 -2.62 -18.89
C LEU A 112 -0.09 -2.74 -17.71
N ILE A 113 -0.90 -1.72 -17.44
CA ILE A 113 -1.95 -1.77 -16.41
C ILE A 113 -2.93 -2.93 -16.67
N LYS A 114 -3.45 -3.05 -17.89
CA LYS A 114 -4.31 -4.19 -18.29
C LYS A 114 -3.60 -5.53 -18.12
N ARG A 115 -2.31 -5.59 -18.45
CA ARG A 115 -1.50 -6.80 -18.32
C ARG A 115 -1.31 -7.20 -16.84
N MET A 116 -1.00 -6.25 -15.96
CA MET A 116 -0.89 -6.48 -14.52
C MET A 116 -2.16 -7.15 -13.98
N VAL A 117 -3.32 -6.58 -14.31
CA VAL A 117 -4.62 -7.10 -13.89
C VAL A 117 -4.92 -8.47 -14.49
N LYS A 118 -4.68 -8.66 -15.80
CA LYS A 118 -4.93 -9.92 -16.51
C LYS A 118 -4.06 -11.06 -15.98
N GLU A 119 -2.83 -10.76 -15.56
CA GLU A 119 -1.87 -11.74 -15.03
C GLU A 119 -2.02 -11.98 -13.52
N GLY A 120 -3.05 -11.39 -12.89
CA GLY A 120 -3.40 -11.66 -11.49
C GLY A 120 -2.62 -10.84 -10.47
N HIS A 121 -1.96 -9.75 -10.89
CA HIS A 121 -1.31 -8.81 -10.00
C HIS A 121 -2.29 -7.76 -9.47
N ILE A 122 -1.91 -7.12 -8.37
CA ILE A 122 -2.69 -6.04 -7.76
C ILE A 122 -2.13 -4.71 -8.24
N VAL A 123 -3.01 -3.78 -8.61
CA VAL A 123 -2.64 -2.38 -8.88
C VAL A 123 -3.08 -1.53 -7.68
N GLY A 124 -2.11 -0.88 -7.04
CA GLY A 124 -2.29 0.03 -5.91
C GLY A 124 -2.16 1.49 -6.33
N ASN A 125 -2.63 2.38 -5.47
CA ASN A 125 -2.62 3.83 -5.69
C ASN A 125 -1.29 4.43 -5.22
N HIS A 126 -0.63 5.23 -6.07
CA HIS A 126 0.57 6.00 -5.70
C HIS A 126 0.39 7.51 -5.87
N SER A 127 -0.86 7.98 -5.77
CA SER A 127 -1.35 9.34 -6.07
C SER A 127 -1.17 9.77 -7.53
N TRP A 128 -1.94 10.76 -7.96
CA TRP A 128 -1.94 11.17 -9.37
C TRP A 128 -0.66 11.90 -9.79
N HIS A 129 -0.28 12.94 -9.05
CA HIS A 129 0.88 13.80 -9.36
C HIS A 129 2.11 13.49 -8.49
N HIS A 130 2.03 12.49 -7.61
CA HIS A 130 3.11 12.16 -6.66
C HIS A 130 3.51 13.34 -5.74
N PRO A 131 2.59 14.15 -5.17
CA PRO A 131 2.97 15.22 -4.24
C PRO A 131 3.34 14.65 -2.86
N ASP A 132 4.01 15.45 -2.03
CA ASP A 132 3.99 15.19 -0.58
C ASP A 132 2.57 15.42 -0.06
N LEU A 133 1.87 14.33 0.30
CA LEU A 133 0.47 14.37 0.73
C LEU A 133 0.27 15.12 2.07
N THR A 134 1.33 15.34 2.84
CA THR A 134 1.26 16.15 4.08
C THR A 134 1.21 17.64 3.79
N GLN A 135 1.61 18.07 2.58
CA GLN A 135 1.66 19.48 2.17
C GLN A 135 0.43 19.93 1.37
N VAL A 136 -0.52 19.03 1.10
CA VAL A 136 -1.76 19.35 0.37
C VAL A 136 -2.98 19.34 1.30
N GLY A 137 -3.93 20.24 1.05
CA GLY A 137 -5.21 20.28 1.77
C GLY A 137 -6.11 19.07 1.47
N ASP A 138 -7.11 18.82 2.32
CA ASP A 138 -7.96 17.61 2.27
C ASP A 138 -8.64 17.41 0.90
N ALA A 139 -9.16 18.48 0.29
CA ALA A 139 -9.80 18.42 -1.02
C ALA A 139 -8.81 17.93 -2.10
N ARG A 140 -7.59 18.47 -2.09
CA ARG A 140 -6.54 18.05 -3.03
C ARG A 140 -6.06 16.62 -2.72
N PHE A 141 -5.92 16.26 -1.45
CA PHE A 141 -5.59 14.89 -1.05
C PHE A 141 -6.58 13.88 -1.65
N LYS A 142 -7.89 14.13 -1.51
CA LYS A 142 -8.93 13.26 -2.07
C LYS A 142 -8.89 13.23 -3.60
N GLU A 143 -8.70 14.39 -4.24
CA GLU A 143 -8.55 14.48 -5.70
C GLU A 143 -7.37 13.63 -6.20
N GLU A 144 -6.21 13.70 -5.54
CA GLU A 144 -5.01 12.91 -5.89
C GLU A 144 -5.27 11.41 -5.87
N LEU A 145 -6.07 10.92 -4.91
CA LEU A 145 -6.39 9.49 -4.81
C LEU A 145 -7.51 9.08 -5.76
N GLN A 146 -8.56 9.90 -5.86
CA GLN A 146 -9.74 9.58 -6.65
C GLN A 146 -9.44 9.52 -8.15
N LYS A 147 -8.62 10.44 -8.69
CA LYS A 147 -8.26 10.44 -10.10
C LYS A 147 -7.54 9.15 -10.54
N VAL A 148 -6.67 8.61 -9.69
CA VAL A 148 -6.00 7.31 -9.96
C VAL A 148 -7.02 6.18 -10.03
N LYS A 149 -7.99 6.16 -9.09
CA LYS A 149 -9.04 5.15 -9.04
C LYS A 149 -9.96 5.23 -10.27
N ASP A 150 -10.36 6.43 -10.66
CA ASP A 150 -11.21 6.67 -11.84
C ASP A 150 -10.53 6.23 -13.13
N GLU A 151 -9.27 6.62 -13.32
CA GLU A 151 -8.52 6.23 -14.51
C GLU A 151 -8.22 4.73 -14.55
N TYR A 152 -7.89 4.12 -13.41
CA TYR A 152 -7.75 2.68 -13.31
C TYR A 152 -9.05 1.94 -13.68
N LYS A 153 -10.21 2.44 -13.22
CA LYS A 153 -11.53 1.92 -13.61
C LYS A 153 -11.75 2.06 -15.11
N ASN A 154 -11.46 3.21 -15.69
CA ASN A 154 -11.59 3.44 -17.13
C ASN A 154 -10.75 2.47 -17.96
N ILE A 155 -9.51 2.19 -17.52
CA ILE A 155 -8.59 1.30 -18.23
C ILE A 155 -9.00 -0.17 -18.08
N THR A 156 -9.43 -0.59 -16.89
CA THR A 156 -9.52 -2.02 -16.53
C THR A 156 -10.95 -2.54 -16.34
N GLY A 157 -11.93 -1.64 -16.21
CA GLY A 157 -13.30 -1.98 -15.82
C GLY A 157 -13.44 -2.42 -14.35
N ARG A 158 -12.41 -2.25 -13.51
CA ARG A 158 -12.43 -2.66 -12.09
C ARG A 158 -12.56 -1.46 -11.17
N ASP A 159 -13.46 -1.58 -10.19
CA ASP A 159 -13.71 -0.54 -9.17
C ASP A 159 -12.81 -0.63 -7.93
N GLU A 160 -12.16 -1.78 -7.76
CA GLU A 160 -11.47 -2.11 -6.52
C GLU A 160 -9.99 -1.73 -6.57
N MET A 161 -9.64 -0.70 -5.79
CA MET A 161 -8.25 -0.28 -5.53
C MET A 161 -8.14 0.02 -4.03
N LYS A 162 -7.62 -0.96 -3.28
CA LYS A 162 -7.64 -0.97 -1.80
C LYS A 162 -6.37 -0.44 -1.15
N TYR A 163 -5.27 -0.43 -1.89
CA TYR A 163 -3.94 -0.22 -1.33
C TYR A 163 -3.40 1.13 -1.78
N LEU A 164 -2.81 1.86 -0.84
CA LEU A 164 -2.13 3.12 -1.08
C LEU A 164 -0.70 3.01 -0.57
N ARG A 165 0.25 3.56 -1.32
CA ARG A 165 1.58 3.87 -0.81
C ARG A 165 1.82 5.36 -0.98
N SER A 166 2.13 6.04 0.12
CA SER A 166 2.35 7.48 0.08
C SER A 166 3.58 7.82 -0.76
N PRO A 167 3.51 8.86 -1.63
CA PRO A 167 4.66 9.35 -2.38
C PRO A 167 5.88 9.59 -1.49
N ARG A 168 7.05 9.11 -1.95
CA ARG A 168 8.33 9.23 -1.23
C ARG A 168 8.36 8.58 0.17
N GLY A 169 7.33 7.82 0.53
CA GLY A 169 7.16 7.32 1.89
C GLY A 169 6.85 8.40 2.93
N VAL A 170 6.45 9.61 2.51
CA VAL A 170 6.12 10.70 3.44
C VAL A 170 4.66 10.62 3.86
N PHE A 171 4.39 10.66 5.15
CA PHE A 171 3.05 10.56 5.72
C PHE A 171 2.93 11.36 7.02
N SER A 172 1.71 11.53 7.50
CA SER A 172 1.36 12.05 8.83
C SER A 172 0.17 11.28 9.38
N GLU A 173 -0.15 11.49 10.66
CA GLU A 173 -1.37 10.95 11.27
C GLU A 173 -2.62 11.37 10.49
N ARG A 174 -2.69 12.64 10.08
CA ARG A 174 -3.73 13.15 9.19
C ARG A 174 -3.82 12.35 7.88
N THR A 175 -2.72 12.14 7.17
CA THR A 175 -2.80 11.40 5.89
C THR A 175 -3.22 9.95 6.08
N LEU A 176 -2.78 9.28 7.15
CA LEU A 176 -3.19 7.91 7.44
C LEU A 176 -4.69 7.83 7.75
N ALA A 177 -5.22 8.79 8.51
CA ALA A 177 -6.64 8.90 8.82
C ALA A 177 -7.47 9.15 7.56
N LEU A 178 -7.09 10.14 6.74
CA LEU A 178 -7.79 10.47 5.49
C LEU A 178 -7.78 9.29 4.52
N SER A 179 -6.62 8.63 4.29
CA SER A 179 -6.55 7.44 3.45
C SER A 179 -7.52 6.35 3.91
N LYS A 180 -7.59 6.10 5.23
CA LYS A 180 -8.48 5.09 5.80
C LYS A 180 -9.95 5.47 5.62
N GLN A 181 -10.31 6.74 5.77
CA GLN A 181 -11.66 7.25 5.50
C GLN A 181 -12.06 7.06 4.04
N GLU A 182 -11.12 7.24 3.10
CA GLU A 182 -11.30 6.98 1.67
C GLU A 182 -11.25 5.48 1.30
N GLY A 183 -11.16 4.60 2.29
CA GLY A 183 -11.20 3.14 2.12
C GLY A 183 -9.87 2.49 1.74
N TYR A 184 -8.76 3.23 1.80
CA TYR A 184 -7.43 2.70 1.52
C TYR A 184 -6.77 2.10 2.77
N THR A 185 -6.00 1.04 2.53
CA THR A 185 -5.01 0.52 3.47
C THR A 185 -3.63 1.00 3.04
N ASN A 186 -2.91 1.67 3.96
CA ASN A 186 -1.56 2.16 3.67
C ASN A 186 -0.54 1.02 3.78
N VAL A 187 0.22 0.79 2.70
CA VAL A 187 1.21 -0.28 2.58
C VAL A 187 2.61 0.33 2.45
N PHE A 188 3.41 0.14 3.50
CA PHE A 188 4.82 0.53 3.53
C PHE A 188 5.71 -0.64 3.11
N TRP A 189 7.00 -0.63 3.48
CA TRP A 189 7.94 -1.68 3.14
C TRP A 189 8.96 -1.91 4.26
N SER A 190 9.52 -3.12 4.31
CA SER A 190 10.55 -3.53 5.27
C SER A 190 11.88 -3.87 4.61
N LEU A 191 11.92 -3.86 3.27
CA LEU A 191 13.09 -4.10 2.47
C LEU A 191 13.05 -3.17 1.27
N ALA A 192 14.07 -2.31 1.16
CA ALA A 192 14.32 -1.48 -0.02
C ALA A 192 15.82 -1.20 -0.14
N PHE A 193 16.26 -0.85 -1.34
CA PHE A 193 17.60 -0.37 -1.64
C PHE A 193 17.53 0.63 -2.81
N VAL A 194 18.64 1.30 -3.10
CA VAL A 194 18.66 2.32 -4.16
C VAL A 194 18.74 1.61 -5.51
N ASP A 195 17.60 1.47 -6.17
CA ASP A 195 17.45 0.78 -7.46
C ASP A 195 16.71 1.61 -8.52
N TRP A 196 16.42 2.87 -8.19
CA TRP A 196 15.66 3.82 -9.01
C TRP A 196 16.53 4.87 -9.72
N LYS A 197 17.83 4.91 -9.42
CA LYS A 197 18.77 5.85 -10.04
C LYS A 197 19.23 5.35 -11.41
N VAL A 198 18.53 5.77 -12.47
CA VAL A 198 18.81 5.35 -13.86
C VAL A 198 20.24 5.67 -14.31
N ASN A 199 20.83 6.77 -13.84
CA ASN A 199 22.18 7.20 -14.22
C ASN A 199 23.30 6.58 -13.35
N GLU A 200 22.95 5.75 -12.35
CA GLU A 200 23.89 5.11 -11.43
C GLU A 200 23.58 3.61 -11.28
N GLN A 201 23.30 2.93 -12.40
CA GLN A 201 23.07 1.47 -12.41
C GLN A 201 24.33 0.71 -11.98
N LYS A 202 24.18 -0.22 -11.05
CA LYS A 202 25.29 -0.92 -10.36
C LYS A 202 25.45 -2.38 -10.78
N GLY A 203 24.65 -2.84 -11.73
CA GLY A 203 24.61 -4.22 -12.17
C GLY A 203 23.60 -5.05 -11.39
N TRP A 204 23.04 -6.07 -12.04
CA TRP A 204 22.09 -7.02 -11.45
C TRP A 204 22.59 -7.64 -10.13
N ARG A 205 23.90 -7.84 -9.99
CA ARG A 205 24.49 -8.43 -8.77
C ARG A 205 24.31 -7.55 -7.55
N TYR A 206 24.40 -6.22 -7.71
CA TYR A 206 24.12 -5.28 -6.63
C TYR A 206 22.66 -5.40 -6.16
N SER A 207 21.70 -5.43 -7.09
CA SER A 207 20.29 -5.60 -6.77
C SER A 207 20.04 -6.93 -6.07
N TYR A 208 20.57 -8.02 -6.62
CA TYR A 208 20.48 -9.36 -6.04
C TYR A 208 21.04 -9.40 -4.61
N ASP A 209 22.28 -8.95 -4.40
CA ASP A 209 22.93 -9.01 -3.09
C ASP A 209 22.19 -8.17 -2.03
N ASN A 210 21.62 -7.01 -2.42
CA ASN A 210 20.79 -6.20 -1.51
C ASN A 210 19.47 -6.89 -1.14
N MET A 211 18.82 -7.58 -2.08
CA MET A 211 17.63 -8.38 -1.79
C MET A 211 17.97 -9.51 -0.81
N MET A 212 19.03 -10.26 -1.09
CA MET A 212 19.41 -11.44 -0.29
C MET A 212 19.94 -11.09 1.10
N ALA A 213 20.65 -9.97 1.24
CA ALA A 213 21.18 -9.50 2.52
C ALA A 213 20.09 -9.03 3.49
N GLN A 214 19.00 -8.49 2.94
CA GLN A 214 17.93 -7.88 3.74
C GLN A 214 16.68 -8.76 3.86
N ILE A 215 16.61 -9.91 3.18
CA ILE A 215 15.39 -10.72 3.24
C ILE A 215 15.15 -11.30 4.64
N HIS A 216 13.88 -11.36 5.04
CA HIS A 216 13.47 -11.93 6.32
C HIS A 216 12.02 -12.46 6.25
N PRO A 217 11.57 -13.30 7.21
CA PRO A 217 10.17 -13.67 7.35
C PRO A 217 9.23 -12.46 7.38
N GLY A 218 8.14 -12.51 6.63
CA GLY A 218 7.15 -11.45 6.53
C GLY A 218 7.60 -10.20 5.75
N ALA A 219 8.69 -10.26 4.97
CA ALA A 219 9.20 -9.09 4.26
C ALA A 219 8.22 -8.55 3.21
N ILE A 220 8.00 -7.23 3.25
CA ILE A 220 7.39 -6.49 2.14
C ILE A 220 8.52 -5.79 1.38
N MET A 221 8.79 -6.31 0.19
CA MET A 221 9.89 -5.86 -0.66
C MET A 221 9.40 -4.74 -1.58
N LEU A 222 10.04 -3.58 -1.51
CA LEU A 222 9.85 -2.48 -2.47
C LEU A 222 11.00 -2.49 -3.48
N LEU A 223 10.65 -2.64 -4.76
CA LEU A 223 11.55 -2.48 -5.91
C LEU A 223 11.00 -1.44 -6.89
N HIS A 224 11.81 -1.03 -7.85
CA HIS A 224 11.39 -0.23 -9.00
C HIS A 224 11.64 -0.97 -10.32
N THR A 225 10.86 -0.69 -11.35
CA THR A 225 11.00 -1.32 -12.68
C THR A 225 11.73 -0.42 -13.69
N VAL A 226 12.55 0.52 -13.21
CA VAL A 226 13.26 1.49 -14.07
C VAL A 226 14.71 1.10 -14.39
N SER A 227 15.17 -0.05 -13.90
CA SER A 227 16.54 -0.55 -14.11
C SER A 227 16.55 -1.95 -14.70
N LYS A 228 17.40 -2.18 -15.71
CA LYS A 228 17.67 -3.51 -16.29
C LYS A 228 18.15 -4.48 -15.21
N ASP A 229 18.98 -3.98 -14.30
CA ASP A 229 19.58 -4.74 -13.21
C ASP A 229 18.53 -5.46 -12.36
N ASN A 230 17.39 -4.80 -12.12
CA ASN A 230 16.31 -5.39 -11.35
C ASN A 230 15.58 -6.48 -12.10
N ALA A 231 15.31 -6.28 -13.40
CA ALA A 231 14.67 -7.30 -14.22
C ALA A 231 15.54 -8.57 -14.29
N ASP A 232 16.85 -8.40 -14.47
CA ASP A 232 17.82 -9.51 -14.51
C ASP A 232 17.96 -10.19 -13.13
N ALA A 233 18.06 -9.41 -12.05
CA ALA A 233 18.27 -9.93 -10.69
C ALA A 233 17.06 -10.65 -10.11
N LEU A 234 15.85 -10.19 -10.45
CA LEU A 234 14.61 -10.67 -9.86
C LEU A 234 14.38 -12.16 -10.12
N ASP A 235 14.69 -12.63 -11.33
CA ASP A 235 14.48 -14.04 -11.69
C ASP A 235 15.30 -14.97 -10.78
N GLN A 236 16.58 -14.64 -10.60
CA GLN A 236 17.50 -15.43 -9.76
C GLN A 236 17.15 -15.29 -8.27
N ALA A 237 16.83 -14.09 -7.80
CA ALA A 237 16.41 -13.87 -6.41
C ALA A 237 15.16 -14.70 -6.06
N ILE A 238 14.14 -14.74 -6.93
CA ILE A 238 12.95 -15.55 -6.70
C ILE A 238 13.30 -17.05 -6.61
N VAL A 239 14.17 -17.55 -7.48
CA VAL A 239 14.63 -18.95 -7.45
C VAL A 239 15.29 -19.29 -6.13
N ASP A 240 16.26 -18.49 -5.71
CA ASP A 240 17.05 -18.77 -4.52
C ASP A 240 16.24 -18.60 -3.23
N LEU A 241 15.34 -17.62 -3.19
CA LEU A 241 14.44 -17.42 -2.06
C LEU A 241 13.44 -18.59 -1.92
N LYS A 242 12.89 -19.08 -3.03
CA LYS A 242 12.05 -20.31 -3.02
C LYS A 242 12.85 -21.51 -2.54
N LYS A 243 14.10 -21.68 -2.98
CA LYS A 243 15.01 -22.75 -2.52
C LYS A 243 15.30 -22.65 -1.01
N GLN A 244 15.32 -21.45 -0.45
CA GLN A 244 15.47 -21.19 0.99
C GLN A 244 14.17 -21.38 1.80
N GLY A 245 13.09 -21.83 1.15
CA GLY A 245 11.80 -22.12 1.78
C GLY A 245 10.88 -20.90 1.88
N TYR A 246 11.15 -19.81 1.19
CA TYR A 246 10.22 -18.68 1.13
C TYR A 246 9.07 -18.93 0.14
N THR A 247 7.89 -18.45 0.51
CA THR A 247 6.71 -18.41 -0.34
C THR A 247 6.40 -16.96 -0.69
N PHE A 248 6.21 -16.67 -1.97
CA PHE A 248 5.75 -15.36 -2.40
C PHE A 248 4.22 -15.30 -2.38
N LYS A 249 3.66 -14.29 -1.72
CA LYS A 249 2.23 -14.09 -1.55
C LYS A 249 1.82 -12.67 -1.94
N SER A 250 0.55 -12.49 -2.25
CA SER A 250 -0.02 -11.17 -2.58
C SER A 250 -0.32 -10.37 -1.30
N ILE A 251 -0.52 -9.06 -1.44
CA ILE A 251 -0.99 -8.23 -0.33
C ILE A 251 -2.42 -8.61 0.08
N ASP A 252 -3.25 -9.10 -0.85
CA ASP A 252 -4.58 -9.65 -0.51
C ASP A 252 -4.48 -10.89 0.39
N ASP A 253 -3.53 -11.80 0.12
CA ASP A 253 -3.25 -12.94 1.00
C ASP A 253 -2.85 -12.48 2.40
N LEU A 254 -1.97 -11.47 2.48
CA LEU A 254 -1.57 -10.88 3.76
C LEU A 254 -2.77 -10.32 4.52
N MET A 255 -3.64 -9.56 3.84
CA MET A 255 -4.81 -8.97 4.47
C MET A 255 -5.78 -10.04 4.98
N ASN A 256 -5.94 -11.13 4.24
CA ASN A 256 -6.75 -12.27 4.66
C ASN A 256 -6.14 -12.96 5.89
N GLU A 257 -4.83 -13.19 5.91
CA GLU A 257 -4.11 -13.73 7.07
C GLU A 257 -4.26 -12.83 8.30
N ARG A 258 -4.12 -11.51 8.15
CA ARG A 258 -4.30 -10.54 9.24
C ARG A 258 -5.72 -10.55 9.80
N LYS A 259 -6.74 -10.66 8.95
CA LYS A 259 -8.14 -10.78 9.37
C LYS A 259 -8.39 -12.07 10.17
N GLN A 260 -7.79 -13.18 9.77
CA GLN A 260 -7.91 -14.45 10.49
C GLN A 260 -7.22 -14.37 11.86
N MET A 261 -6.03 -13.79 11.95
CA MET A 261 -5.33 -13.59 13.24
C MET A 261 -6.13 -12.72 14.22
N LYS A 262 -6.77 -11.64 13.74
CA LYS A 262 -7.63 -10.80 14.61
C LYS A 262 -8.87 -11.54 15.13
N LYS A 263 -9.42 -12.50 14.36
CA LYS A 263 -10.60 -13.30 14.74
C LYS A 263 -10.28 -14.46 15.69
N SER A 264 -9.02 -14.89 15.74
CA SER A 264 -8.53 -15.90 16.68
C SER A 264 -7.56 -15.23 17.66
N PRO A 265 -8.06 -14.42 18.62
CA PRO A 265 -7.20 -13.97 19.71
C PRO A 265 -6.59 -15.22 20.33
N SER A 266 -5.26 -15.25 20.36
CA SER A 266 -4.46 -16.30 20.98
C SER A 266 -5.17 -16.82 22.23
N LYS A 267 -5.57 -18.09 22.21
CA LYS A 267 -5.81 -18.85 23.44
C LYS A 267 -4.44 -19.05 24.08
N THR A 268 -3.86 -17.99 24.63
CA THR A 268 -2.66 -18.09 25.43
C THR A 268 -3.08 -18.71 26.75
N LYS A 269 -2.75 -20.00 26.87
CA LYS A 269 -2.53 -20.67 28.16
C LYS A 269 -1.27 -20.09 28.80
#